data_AF-A0A377DPW4-F1
#
_entry.id   AF-A0A377DPW4-F1
#
_cell.length_a   1.000
_cell.length_b   1.000
_cell.length_c   1.000
_cell.angle_alpha   90.00
_cell.angle_beta   90.00
_cell.angle_gamma   90.00
#
_symmetry.space_group_name_H-M   'P 1'
#
loop_
_entity.id
_entity.type
_entity.pdbx_description
1 polymer ?
#
loop_
_entity_poly.entity_id
_entity_poly.type
_entity_poly.pdbx_seq_one_letter_code
_entity_poly.pdbx_strand_id
1 'polypeptide(L)'
;MSGNRFVWQGREYQLQPNVEWDAHYLHGDGWLGEWQCVSHSDDSLCLVYEHRSGVYHYRVSQAFHLTADTLTVTLSVTNQGAETLPFGTGWHPYFPLSPQTRIQAQASGYWLEREQWLAGEFCEQLPQELDF
;
A
#
# COMPACT_ATOMS: atom_id res chain seq x y z
N MET A 1 -10.51 4.48 0.24
CA MET A 1 -11.45 5.53 0.73
C MET A 1 -12.67 5.53 -0.15
N SER A 2 -13.87 5.52 0.42
CA SER A 2 -15.11 5.49 -0.36
C SER A 2 -15.36 6.84 -1.04
N GLY A 3 -15.75 6.82 -2.32
CA GLY A 3 -16.14 8.02 -3.05
C GLY A 3 -14.99 8.96 -3.44
N ASN A 4 -13.75 8.44 -3.48
CA ASN A 4 -12.53 9.13 -3.90
C ASN A 4 -12.31 10.50 -3.24
N ARG A 5 -12.65 10.64 -1.96
CA ARG A 5 -12.46 11.89 -1.23
C ARG A 5 -12.17 11.66 0.23
N PHE A 6 -11.61 12.68 0.88
CA PHE A 6 -11.40 12.71 2.32
C PHE A 6 -11.31 14.14 2.83
N VAL A 7 -11.56 14.32 4.13
CA VAL A 7 -11.36 15.58 4.82
C VAL A 7 -10.15 15.46 5.73
N TRP A 8 -9.23 16.40 5.62
CA TRP A 8 -8.07 16.49 6.49
C TRP A 8 -7.84 17.92 6.92
N GLN A 9 -7.73 18.14 8.23
CA GLN A 9 -7.56 19.48 8.84
C GLN A 9 -8.60 20.50 8.31
N GLY A 10 -9.85 20.06 8.14
CA GLY A 10 -10.96 20.91 7.68
C GLY A 10 -11.01 21.18 6.18
N ARG A 11 -10.08 20.64 5.38
CA ARG A 11 -10.08 20.75 3.92
C ARG A 11 -10.49 19.43 3.27
N GLU A 12 -11.40 19.50 2.29
CA GLU A 12 -11.75 18.36 1.45
C GLU A 12 -10.73 18.20 0.31
N TYR A 13 -10.31 16.95 0.08
CA TYR A 13 -9.45 16.53 -1.01
C TYR A 13 -10.19 15.47 -1.83
N GLN A 14 -10.05 15.55 -3.16
CA GLN A 14 -10.64 14.62 -4.10
C GLN A 14 -9.55 13.96 -4.94
N LEU A 15 -9.67 12.65 -5.12
CA LEU A 15 -8.78 11.80 -5.88
C LEU A 15 -9.46 11.41 -7.20
N GLN A 16 -8.67 11.14 -8.23
CA GLN A 16 -9.16 10.60 -9.49
C GLN A 16 -8.73 9.12 -9.61
N PRO A 17 -9.50 8.27 -10.31
CA PRO A 17 -9.07 6.90 -10.60
C PRO A 17 -7.70 6.91 -11.29
N ASN A 18 -6.82 5.99 -10.90
CA ASN A 18 -5.46 5.88 -11.42
C ASN A 18 -5.24 4.64 -12.30
N VAL A 19 -6.27 3.81 -12.49
CA VAL A 19 -6.29 2.66 -13.40
C VAL A 19 -7.63 2.58 -14.14
N GLU A 20 -7.65 2.01 -15.33
CA GLU A 20 -8.85 1.99 -16.19
C GLU A 20 -9.95 1.06 -15.67
N TRP A 21 -9.58 0.01 -14.93
CA TRP A 21 -10.48 -1.06 -14.52
C TRP A 21 -11.13 -0.84 -13.15
N ASP A 22 -10.73 0.19 -12.40
CA ASP A 22 -11.31 0.54 -11.11
C ASP A 22 -11.81 1.99 -11.09
N ALA A 23 -12.98 2.20 -10.49
CA ALA A 23 -13.52 3.54 -10.28
C ALA A 23 -12.85 4.26 -9.09
N HIS A 24 -12.05 3.56 -8.28
CA HIS A 24 -11.37 4.12 -7.11
C HIS A 24 -9.90 4.37 -7.37
N TYR A 25 -9.39 5.45 -6.77
CA TYR A 25 -7.95 5.62 -6.62
C TYR A 25 -7.41 4.50 -5.71
N LEU A 26 -6.47 3.72 -6.24
CA LEU A 26 -6.03 2.47 -5.61
C LEU A 26 -4.50 2.45 -5.42
N HIS A 27 -4.07 2.07 -4.21
CA HIS A 27 -2.68 1.77 -3.87
C HIS A 27 -1.61 2.87 -4.10
N GLY A 28 -2.01 4.13 -4.24
CA GLY A 28 -1.03 5.19 -4.47
C GLY A 28 -0.53 5.20 -5.92
N ASP A 29 0.59 5.90 -6.17
CA ASP A 29 1.13 6.06 -7.53
C ASP A 29 2.45 5.29 -7.75
N GLY A 30 3.13 4.89 -6.66
CA GLY A 30 4.44 4.25 -6.74
C GLY A 30 4.46 2.96 -7.58
N TRP A 31 3.39 2.17 -7.56
CA TRP A 31 3.29 0.93 -8.34
C TRP A 31 3.10 1.15 -9.86
N LEU A 32 2.70 2.35 -10.28
CA LEU A 32 2.51 2.73 -11.69
C LEU A 32 3.68 3.58 -12.22
N GLY A 33 4.50 4.12 -11.32
CA GLY A 33 5.60 5.01 -11.65
C GLY A 33 6.88 4.28 -12.05
N GLU A 34 7.71 4.98 -12.82
CA GLU A 34 9.08 4.56 -13.10
C GLU A 34 10.03 5.01 -11.98
N TRP A 35 10.78 4.07 -11.41
CA TRP A 35 11.72 4.33 -10.32
C TRP A 35 13.15 4.47 -10.84
N GLN A 36 13.96 5.28 -10.16
CA GLN A 36 15.37 5.44 -10.46
C GLN A 36 16.22 4.66 -9.45
N CYS A 37 17.20 3.91 -9.94
CA CYS A 37 18.20 3.29 -9.07
C CYS A 37 19.18 4.36 -8.57
N VAL A 38 19.37 4.41 -7.23
CA VAL A 38 20.29 5.37 -6.58
C VAL A 38 21.44 4.69 -5.83
N SER A 39 21.35 3.38 -5.59
CA SER A 39 22.43 2.56 -5.03
C SER A 39 22.21 1.10 -5.37
N HIS A 40 23.29 0.36 -5.66
CA HIS A 40 23.25 -1.07 -5.98
C HIS A 40 24.58 -1.74 -5.60
N SER A 41 24.50 -2.89 -4.93
CA SER A 41 25.59 -3.80 -4.62
C SER A 41 25.14 -5.26 -4.84
N ASP A 42 26.01 -6.23 -4.56
CA ASP A 42 25.70 -7.65 -4.68
C ASP A 42 24.51 -8.10 -3.80
N ASP A 43 24.28 -7.42 -2.67
CA ASP A 43 23.30 -7.79 -1.64
C ASP A 43 22.29 -6.66 -1.34
N SER A 44 22.35 -5.52 -2.03
CA SER A 44 21.46 -4.39 -1.76
C SER A 44 21.06 -3.60 -3.01
N LEU A 45 19.86 -3.02 -2.96
CA LEU A 45 19.33 -2.11 -3.99
C LEU A 45 18.53 -1.00 -3.32
N CYS A 46 18.71 0.24 -3.76
CA CYS A 46 17.85 1.36 -3.36
C CYS A 46 17.29 2.06 -4.60
N LEU A 47 15.97 2.12 -4.65
CA LEU A 47 15.21 2.79 -5.70
C LEU A 47 14.54 4.05 -5.12
N VAL A 48 14.38 5.07 -5.94
CA VAL A 48 13.62 6.27 -5.58
C VAL A 48 12.58 6.61 -6.64
N TYR A 49 11.47 7.15 -6.18
CA TYR A 49 10.41 7.71 -7.00
C TYR A 49 9.98 9.07 -6.43
N GLU A 50 9.71 10.02 -7.33
CA GLU A 50 9.16 11.32 -6.97
C GLU A 50 7.81 11.52 -7.67
N HIS A 51 6.77 11.79 -6.88
CA HIS A 51 5.44 12.13 -7.37
C HIS A 51 5.17 13.62 -7.14
N ARG A 52 4.76 14.32 -8.21
CA ARG A 52 4.59 15.80 -8.21
C ARG A 52 3.26 16.24 -8.82
N SER A 53 2.28 15.35 -8.86
CA SER A 53 0.95 15.58 -9.43
C SER A 53 -0.14 15.16 -8.47
N GLY A 54 -1.37 15.61 -8.72
CA GLY A 54 -2.53 15.22 -7.91
C GLY A 54 -2.49 15.81 -6.49
N VAL A 55 -3.06 15.07 -5.54
CA VAL A 55 -3.22 15.53 -4.14
C VAL A 55 -1.93 15.39 -3.33
N TYR A 56 -1.18 14.31 -3.54
CA TYR A 56 -0.02 13.97 -2.74
C TYR A 56 1.26 14.28 -3.52
N HIS A 57 2.12 15.15 -3.02
CA HIS A 57 3.46 15.34 -3.59
C HIS A 57 4.49 14.76 -2.63
N TYR A 58 5.32 13.83 -3.08
CA TYR A 58 6.24 13.12 -2.20
C TYR A 58 7.45 12.57 -2.94
N ARG A 59 8.51 12.34 -2.17
CA ARG A 59 9.61 11.46 -2.54
C ARG A 59 9.51 10.20 -1.71
N VAL A 60 9.61 9.04 -2.35
CA VAL A 60 9.64 7.74 -1.69
C VAL A 60 10.87 6.96 -2.11
N SER A 61 11.57 6.39 -1.13
CA SER A 61 12.66 5.45 -1.36
C SER A 61 12.20 4.05 -0.98
N GLN A 62 12.57 3.06 -1.79
CA GLN A 62 12.38 1.65 -1.51
C GLN A 62 13.75 0.97 -1.50
N ALA A 63 14.16 0.47 -0.33
CA ALA A 63 15.44 -0.21 -0.17
C ALA A 63 15.23 -1.70 0.08
N PHE A 64 16.05 -2.50 -0.60
CA PHE A 64 16.10 -3.96 -0.54
C PHE A 64 17.48 -4.37 -0.01
N HIS A 65 17.49 -5.35 0.88
CA HIS A 65 18.72 -5.96 1.38
C HIS A 65 18.53 -7.46 1.58
N LEU A 66 19.50 -8.24 1.13
CA LEU A 66 19.51 -9.69 1.24
C LEU A 66 20.58 -10.16 2.23
N THR A 67 20.18 -11.06 3.13
CA THR A 67 21.12 -11.94 3.85
C THR A 67 21.03 -13.34 3.26
N ALA A 68 21.69 -14.32 3.91
CA ALA A 68 21.60 -15.72 3.51
C ALA A 68 20.17 -16.30 3.56
N ASP A 69 19.29 -15.74 4.39
CA ASP A 69 17.96 -16.31 4.69
C ASP A 69 16.83 -15.27 4.78
N THR A 70 17.14 -13.98 4.62
CA THR A 70 16.19 -12.89 4.85
C THR A 70 16.24 -11.87 3.73
N LEU A 71 15.06 -11.48 3.23
CA LEU A 71 14.86 -10.28 2.45
C LEU A 71 14.28 -9.19 3.37
N THR A 72 14.98 -8.08 3.52
CA THR A 72 14.45 -6.87 4.15
C THR A 72 14.07 -5.87 3.08
N VAL A 73 12.83 -5.37 3.14
CA VAL A 73 12.34 -4.30 2.29
C VAL A 73 11.85 -3.15 3.17
N THR A 74 12.26 -1.93 2.84
CA THR A 74 11.84 -0.73 3.58
C THR A 74 11.32 0.32 2.62
N LEU A 75 10.22 0.96 2.99
CA LEU A 75 9.67 2.13 2.32
C LEU A 75 9.85 3.34 3.24
N SER A 76 10.42 4.40 2.71
CA SER A 76 10.55 5.69 3.40
C SER A 76 9.95 6.78 2.53
N VAL A 77 8.89 7.42 3.02
CA VAL A 77 8.18 8.48 2.29
C VAL A 77 8.39 9.82 2.99
N THR A 78 8.67 10.85 2.20
CA THR A 78 8.76 12.24 2.65
C THR A 78 7.75 13.08 1.88
N ASN A 79 6.86 13.74 2.62
CA ASN A 79 5.95 14.72 2.04
C ASN A 79 6.74 15.90 1.47
N GLN A 80 6.50 16.23 0.20
CA GLN A 80 7.05 17.39 -0.51
C GLN A 80 5.96 18.39 -0.91
N GLY A 81 4.71 18.16 -0.47
CA GLY A 81 3.60 19.07 -0.64
C GLY A 81 3.65 20.27 0.33
N ALA A 82 2.82 21.27 0.04
CA ALA A 82 2.71 22.48 0.86
C ALA A 82 1.93 22.25 2.18
N GLU A 83 1.12 21.21 2.24
CA GLU A 83 0.22 20.92 3.35
C GLU A 83 0.61 19.61 4.04
N THR A 84 0.36 19.53 5.35
CA THR A 84 0.45 18.26 6.09
C THR A 84 -0.68 17.34 5.63
N LEU A 85 -0.36 16.10 5.25
CA LEU A 85 -1.32 15.10 4.80
C LEU A 85 -1.06 13.74 5.47
N PRO A 86 -2.07 12.85 5.56
CA PRO A 86 -1.89 11.51 6.09
C PRO A 86 -1.20 10.59 5.07
N PHE A 87 -0.15 9.88 5.49
CA PHE A 87 0.54 8.90 4.64
C PHE A 87 0.47 7.50 5.26
N GLY A 88 0.39 6.48 4.41
CA GLY A 88 0.53 5.08 4.77
C GLY A 88 1.42 4.38 3.75
N THR A 89 2.06 3.29 4.16
CA THR A 89 2.94 2.47 3.31
C THR A 89 2.64 1.00 3.50
N GLY A 90 2.78 0.21 2.43
CA GLY A 90 2.59 -1.24 2.47
C GLY A 90 3.10 -1.88 1.19
N TRP A 91 3.03 -3.21 1.14
CA TRP A 91 3.46 -4.02 0.00
C TRP A 91 2.34 -4.96 -0.45
N HIS A 92 2.40 -5.39 -1.71
CA HIS A 92 1.44 -6.33 -2.29
C HIS A 92 2.16 -7.62 -2.79
N PRO A 93 2.73 -8.44 -1.89
CA PRO A 93 3.41 -9.68 -2.27
C PRO A 93 2.39 -10.73 -2.74
N TYR A 94 2.70 -11.40 -3.86
CA TYR A 94 1.97 -12.57 -4.32
C TYR A 94 2.78 -13.82 -3.99
N PHE A 95 2.31 -14.61 -3.02
CA PHE A 95 2.94 -15.88 -2.65
C PHE A 95 2.34 -17.07 -3.44
N PRO A 96 3.12 -18.11 -3.77
CA PRO A 96 2.60 -19.32 -4.39
C PRO A 96 1.52 -20.00 -3.53
N LEU A 97 0.43 -20.43 -4.17
CA LEU A 97 -0.68 -21.15 -3.53
C LEU A 97 -0.72 -22.60 -4.01
N SER A 98 -0.77 -23.53 -3.06
CA SER A 98 -1.03 -24.96 -3.30
C SER A 98 -2.02 -25.50 -2.26
N PRO A 99 -2.58 -26.71 -2.43
CA PRO A 99 -3.41 -27.34 -1.41
C PRO A 99 -2.71 -27.52 -0.05
N GLN A 100 -1.37 -27.49 -0.04
CA GLN A 100 -0.53 -27.62 1.15
C GLN A 100 -0.23 -26.27 1.82
N THR A 101 -0.47 -25.13 1.16
CA THR A 101 -0.23 -23.81 1.73
C THR A 101 -1.00 -23.64 3.04
N ARG A 102 -0.31 -23.14 4.06
CA ARG A 102 -0.91 -22.74 5.35
C ARG A 102 -0.45 -21.33 5.65
N ILE A 103 -1.34 -20.54 6.23
CA ILE A 103 -1.09 -19.17 6.65
C ILE A 103 -1.52 -19.04 8.11
N GLN A 104 -0.86 -18.16 8.84
CA GLN A 104 -1.30 -17.72 10.15
C GLN A 104 -1.00 -16.22 10.26
N ALA A 105 -2.00 -15.45 10.65
CA ALA A 105 -1.86 -14.02 10.90
C ALA A 105 -2.78 -13.66 12.07
N GLN A 106 -2.23 -13.06 13.12
CA GLN A 106 -3.03 -12.62 14.25
C GLN A 106 -3.96 -11.48 13.83
N ALA A 107 -5.26 -11.69 13.96
CA ALA A 107 -6.30 -10.69 13.70
C ALA A 107 -7.34 -10.73 14.81
N SER A 108 -7.91 -9.57 15.16
CA SER A 108 -8.98 -9.45 16.15
C SER A 108 -10.36 -9.26 15.52
N GLY A 109 -10.45 -9.43 14.20
CA GLY A 109 -11.65 -9.20 13.41
C GLY A 109 -11.32 -8.89 11.96
N TYR A 110 -12.34 -8.75 11.14
CA TYR A 110 -12.23 -8.48 9.70
C TYR A 110 -13.37 -7.55 9.24
N TRP A 111 -13.18 -6.87 8.12
CA TRP A 111 -14.25 -6.14 7.46
C TRP A 111 -14.84 -7.01 6.36
N LEU A 112 -16.17 -7.09 6.31
CA LEU A 112 -16.87 -7.65 5.16
C LEU A 112 -16.58 -6.80 3.92
N GLU A 113 -16.53 -7.47 2.79
CA GLU A 113 -16.51 -6.80 1.51
C GLU A 113 -17.93 -6.40 1.11
N ARG A 114 -18.11 -5.13 0.71
CA ARG A 114 -19.32 -4.64 0.06
C ARG A 114 -19.02 -4.27 -1.40
N GLU A 115 -19.99 -3.69 -2.10
CA GLU A 115 -19.85 -3.34 -3.50
C GLU A 115 -18.63 -2.44 -3.75
N GLN A 116 -18.03 -2.61 -4.93
CA GLN A 116 -16.82 -1.91 -5.36
C GLN A 116 -15.56 -2.26 -4.53
N TRP A 117 -15.53 -3.47 -3.93
CA TRP A 117 -14.38 -3.99 -3.17
C TRP A 117 -14.02 -3.12 -1.95
N LEU A 118 -15.03 -2.43 -1.39
CA LEU A 118 -14.85 -1.53 -0.26
C LEU A 118 -15.14 -2.24 1.06
N ALA A 119 -14.54 -1.73 2.14
CA ALA A 119 -14.86 -2.18 3.49
C ALA A 119 -16.33 -1.87 3.83
N GLY A 120 -17.03 -2.90 4.28
CA GLY A 120 -18.38 -2.89 4.82
C GLY A 120 -18.37 -2.98 6.35
N GLU A 121 -19.27 -3.80 6.90
CA GLU A 121 -19.40 -4.00 8.35
C GLU A 121 -18.16 -4.72 8.94
N PHE A 122 -17.77 -4.32 10.14
CA PHE A 122 -16.69 -4.97 10.88
C PHE A 122 -17.23 -6.12 11.72
N CYS A 123 -16.58 -7.27 11.64
CA CYS A 123 -16.90 -8.47 12.39
C CYS A 123 -15.74 -8.83 13.33
N GLU A 124 -16.01 -8.86 14.64
CA GLU A 124 -15.02 -9.24 15.66
C GLU A 124 -14.79 -10.76 15.72
N GLN A 125 -15.80 -11.55 15.36
CA GLN A 125 -15.73 -13.00 15.39
C GLN A 125 -15.19 -13.54 14.07
N LEU A 126 -14.00 -14.13 14.11
CA LEU A 126 -13.45 -14.85 12.97
C LEU A 126 -14.27 -16.13 12.73
N PRO A 127 -14.62 -16.45 11.47
CA PRO A 127 -15.20 -17.75 11.13
C PRO A 127 -14.27 -18.88 11.58
N GLN A 128 -14.83 -20.00 12.05
CA GLN A 128 -14.05 -21.15 12.52
C GLN A 128 -13.05 -21.67 11.47
N GLU A 129 -13.36 -21.49 10.18
CA GLU A 129 -12.49 -21.88 9.06
C GLU A 129 -11.27 -20.95 8.87
N LEU A 130 -11.27 -19.80 9.54
CA LEU A 130 -10.24 -18.74 9.46
C LEU A 130 -9.53 -18.47 10.80
N ASP A 131 -9.87 -19.23 11.85
CA ASP A 131 -9.31 -19.14 13.20
C ASP A 131 -8.29 -20.29 13.41
N PHE A 132 -7.02 -20.04 13.09
CA PHE A 132 -5.92 -21.03 13.05
C PHE A 132 -4.97 -20.98 14.25
#